data_AF-A0A3D0J1N4-F1
#
_entry.id   AF-A0A3D0J1N4-F1
#
_cell.length_a   1.000
_cell.length_b   1.000
_cell.length_c   1.000
_cell.angle_alpha   90.00
_cell.angle_beta   90.00
_cell.angle_gamma   90.00
#
_symmetry.space_group_name_H-M   'P 1'
#
loop_
_entity.id
_entity.type
_entity.pdbx_description
1 polymer ?
#
loop_
_entity_poly.entity_id
_entity_poly.type
_entity_poly.pdbx_seq_one_letter_code
_entity_poly.pdbx_strand_id
1 'polypeptide(L)' 'MGSGFGGLASAARLQARGYDVTLLEALEQPGGRASVFRDQGFTYDAGPTILTAPFLLDELFALAGKKTSDYVQ' A
#
# COMPACT_ATOMS: atom_id res chain seq x y z
N MET A 1 -9.55 2.64 -8.83
CA MET A 1 -8.93 1.75 -9.83
C MET A 1 -7.43 1.76 -9.61
N GLY A 2 -6.81 0.59 -9.56
CA GLY A 2 -5.40 0.41 -9.23
C GLY A 2 -5.13 0.48 -7.74
N SER A 3 -4.35 -0.46 -7.23
CA SER A 3 -4.03 -0.67 -5.82
C SER A 3 -2.51 -0.57 -5.55
N GLY A 4 -1.82 0.28 -6.31
CA GLY A 4 -0.49 0.77 -5.93
C GLY A 4 -0.55 1.82 -4.81
N PHE A 5 0.60 2.40 -4.44
CA PHE A 5 0.71 3.38 -3.35
C PHE A 5 -0.37 4.47 -3.40
N GLY A 6 -0.55 5.15 -4.54
CA GLY A 6 -1.55 6.22 -4.66
C GLY A 6 -3.00 5.73 -4.52
N GLY A 7 -3.31 4.54 -5.06
CA GLY A 7 -4.65 3.95 -4.98
C GLY A 7 -5.01 3.54 -3.55
N LEU A 8 -4.12 2.82 -2.87
CA LEU A 8 -4.28 2.43 -1.47
C LEU A 8 -4.33 3.66 -0.55
N ALA A 9 -3.44 4.64 -0.77
CA ALA A 9 -3.39 5.86 0.01
C ALA A 9 -4.65 6.73 -0.14
N SER A 10 -5.25 6.74 -1.33
CA SER A 10 -6.52 7.43 -1.60
C SER A 10 -7.70 6.68 -0.98
N ALA A 11 -7.75 5.36 -1.14
CA ALA A 11 -8.80 4.52 -0.59
C ALA A 11 -8.84 4.60 0.95
N ALA A 12 -7.69 4.49 1.61
CA ALA A 12 -7.59 4.63 3.06
C ALA A 12 -8.04 6.02 3.55
N ARG A 13 -7.67 7.10 2.85
CA ARG A 13 -8.14 8.47 3.18
C ARG A 13 -9.65 8.65 3.02
N LEU A 14 -10.23 8.07 1.98
CA LEU A 14 -11.68 8.12 1.76
C LEU A 14 -12.41 7.28 2.81
N GLN A 15 -11.93 6.07 3.09
CA GLN A 15 -12.54 5.21 4.11
C GLN A 15 -12.46 5.85 5.50
N ALA A 16 -11.33 6.47 5.86
CA ALA A 16 -11.18 7.21 7.12
C ALA A 16 -12.16 8.40 7.26
N ARG A 17 -12.67 8.92 6.15
CA ARG A 17 -13.72 9.96 6.13
C ARG A 17 -15.15 9.40 6.14
N GLY A 18 -15.31 8.08 6.26
CA GLY A 18 -16.61 7.43 6.36
C GLY A 18 -17.27 7.09 5.02
N TYR A 19 -16.54 7.17 3.90
CA TYR A 19 -17.06 6.72 2.61
C TYR A 19 -17.00 5.19 2.50
N ASP A 20 -17.99 4.60 1.85
CA ASP A 20 -17.91 3.22 1.36
C ASP A 20 -17.04 3.19 0.11
N VAL A 21 -15.93 2.44 0.16
CA VAL A 21 -14.87 2.48 -0.86
C VAL A 21 -14.63 1.08 -1.39
N THR A 22 -14.83 0.92 -2.70
CA THR A 22 -14.38 -0.26 -3.44
C THR A 22 -13.13 0.06 -4.23
N LEU A 23 -12.06 -0.71 -4.01
CA LEU A 23 -10.81 -0.60 -4.76
C LEU A 23 -10.67 -1.80 -5.70
N LEU A 24 -10.61 -1.53 -7.01
CA LEU A 24 -10.43 -2.56 -8.03
C LEU A 24 -9.01 -2.54 -8.56
N GLU A 25 -8.40 -3.73 -8.69
CA GLU A 25 -7.04 -3.97 -9.21
C GLU A 25 -7.13 -4.90 -10.43
N ALA A 26 -6.27 -4.65 -11.43
CA ALA A 26 -6.18 -5.46 -12.63
C ALA A 26 -5.19 -6.63 -12.48
N LEU A 27 -4.19 -6.49 -11.60
CA LEU A 27 -3.25 -7.54 -11.24
C LEU A 27 -3.85 -8.53 -10.23
N GLU A 28 -3.18 -9.67 -10.05
CA GLU A 28 -3.63 -10.73 -9.12
C GLU A 28 -3.54 -10.32 -7.64
N GLN A 29 -2.76 -9.29 -7.32
CA GLN A 29 -2.51 -8.85 -5.95
C GLN A 29 -2.30 -7.33 -5.87
N PRO A 30 -2.56 -6.73 -4.70
CA PRO A 30 -2.26 -5.33 -4.48
C PRO A 30 -0.76 -5.01 -4.51
N GLY A 31 -0.45 -3.74 -4.73
CA GLY A 31 0.92 -3.21 -4.68
C GLY A 31 1.32 -2.49 -5.96
N GLY A 32 0.78 -2.85 -7.13
CA GLY A 32 1.15 -2.23 -8.40
C GLY A 32 2.67 -2.26 -8.61
N ARG A 33 3.32 -1.10 -8.74
CA ARG A 33 4.79 -0.99 -8.83
C ARG A 33 5.54 -1.34 -7.53
N ALA A 34 4.85 -1.67 -6.45
CA ALA A 34 5.41 -2.17 -5.20
C ALA A 34 5.16 -3.68 -5.04
N SER A 35 4.73 -4.38 -6.10
CA SER A 35 4.41 -5.80 -6.01
C SER A 35 5.65 -6.65 -5.81
N VAL A 36 5.52 -7.69 -4.99
CA VAL A 36 6.50 -8.76 -4.86
C VAL A 36 5.92 -10.01 -5.51
N PHE A 37 6.61 -10.63 -6.45
CA PHE A 37 6.14 -11.86 -7.09
C PHE A 37 7.10 -13.02 -6.81
N ARG A 38 6.57 -14.24 -6.84
CA ARG A 38 7.34 -15.47 -6.57
C ARG A 38 7.31 -16.34 -7.82
N ASP A 39 8.47 -16.80 -8.24
CA ASP A 39 8.61 -17.70 -9.38
C ASP A 39 9.77 -18.66 -9.16
N GLN A 40 9.58 -19.93 -9.55
CA GLN A 40 10.56 -21.02 -9.42
C GLN A 40 11.26 -21.11 -8.04
N GLY A 41 10.53 -20.82 -6.94
CA GLY A 41 11.08 -20.83 -5.58
C GLY A 41 11.85 -19.57 -5.16
N PHE A 42 11.97 -18.58 -6.06
CA PHE A 42 12.56 -17.28 -5.77
C PHE A 42 11.50 -16.23 -5.49
N THR A 43 11.88 -15.18 -4.76
CA THR A 43 11.05 -14.01 -4.50
C THR A 43 11.70 -12.79 -5.15
N TYR A 44 10.95 -12.11 -6.00
CA TYR A 44 11.38 -10.95 -6.77
C TYR A 44 10.67 -9.71 -6.26
N ASP A 45 11.44 -8.74 -5.78
CA ASP A 45 10.94 -7.43 -5.40
C ASP A 45 10.96 -6.52 -6.62
N ALA A 46 9.77 -6.17 -7.13
CA ALA A 46 9.62 -5.17 -8.19
C ALA A 46 9.39 -3.76 -7.63
N GLY A 47 9.43 -3.61 -6.30
CA GLY A 47 9.21 -2.39 -5.57
C GLY A 47 10.35 -1.38 -5.67
N PRO A 48 10.11 -0.15 -5.19
CA PRO A 48 11.14 0.87 -5.12
C PRO A 48 12.24 0.43 -4.14
N THR A 49 13.50 0.57 -4.55
CA THR A 49 14.65 0.25 -3.69
C THR A 49 14.72 1.13 -2.43
N ILE A 50 14.22 2.37 -2.52
CA ILE A 50 14.25 3.34 -1.42
C ILE A 50 12.91 4.08 -1.35
N LEU A 51 12.34 4.16 -0.15
CA LEU A 51 11.26 5.09 0.18
C LEU A 51 11.87 6.39 0.71
N THR A 52 11.80 7.46 -0.08
CA THR A 52 12.42 8.75 0.26
C THR A 52 11.63 9.58 1.27
N ALA A 53 10.34 9.27 1.46
CA ALA A 53 9.45 9.97 2.38
C ALA A 53 8.65 8.97 3.24
N PRO A 54 9.32 8.20 4.12
CA PRO A 54 8.66 7.15 4.92
C PRO A 54 7.60 7.70 5.88
N PHE A 55 7.75 8.95 6.34
CA PHE A 55 6.78 9.62 7.21
C PHE A 55 5.38 9.75 6.59
N LEU A 56 5.24 9.68 5.26
CA LEU A 56 3.93 9.67 4.60
C LEU A 56 3.15 8.37 4.89
N LEU A 57 3.85 7.27 5.21
CA LEU A 57 3.20 6.05 5.70
C LEU A 57 2.69 6.27 7.13
N ASP A 58 3.46 6.92 7.99
CA ASP A 58 3.03 7.26 9.36
C ASP A 58 1.75 8.11 9.37
N GLU A 59 1.70 9.14 8.53
CA GLU A 59 0.49 9.94 8.35
C GLU A 59 -0.70 9.10 7.89
N LEU A 60 -0.47 8.15 6.96
CA LEU A 60 -1.54 7.28 6.45
C LEU A 60 -2.06 6.31 7.50
N PHE A 61 -1.17 5.68 8.27
CA PHE A 61 -1.54 4.76 9.36
C PHE A 61 -2.29 5.50 10.47
N ALA A 62 -1.89 6.73 10.79
CA ALA A 62 -2.56 7.55 11.79
C ALA A 62 -4.03 7.84 11.44
N LEU A 63 -4.39 7.94 10.15
CA LEU A 63 -5.78 8.10 9.72
C LEU A 63 -6.67 6.90 10.10
N ALA A 64 -6.08 5.71 10.21
CA ALA A 64 -6.75 4.49 10.65
C ALA A 64 -6.57 4.24 12.15
N GLY A 65 -6.04 5.20 12.92
CA GLY A 65 -5.75 5.05 14.35
C GLY A 65 -4.63 4.02 14.64
N LYS A 66 -3.73 3.80 13.68
CA LYS A 66 -2.67 2.78 13.75
C LYS A 66 -1.29 3.44 13.76
N LYS A 67 -0.27 2.70 14.18
CA LYS A 67 1.14 3.11 14.08
C LYS A 67 1.86 2.23 13.06
N THR A 68 2.65 2.82 12.17
CA THR A 68 3.40 2.07 11.15
C THR A 68 4.38 1.08 11.79
N SER A 69 4.98 1.45 12.92
CA SER A 69 5.92 0.61 13.69
C SER A 69 5.33 -0.73 14.15
N ASP A 70 4.01 -0.85 14.21
CA ASP A 70 3.35 -2.10 14.59
C ASP A 70 3.31 -3.11 13.42
N TYR A 71 3.68 -2.67 12.21
CA TYR A 71 3.52 -3.42 10.95
C TYR A 71 4.82 -3.52 10.14
N VAL A 72 5.72 -2.55 10.27
CA VAL A 72 6.94 -2.43 9.48
C VAL A 72 8.11 -2.17 10.42
N GLN A 73 9.22 -2.89 10.22
CA GLN A 73 10.48 -2.73 10.95
C GLN A 73 11.44 -1.79 10.24
#